data_AF-A0A1Y1BVW0-F1
#
_entry.id   AF-A0A1Y1BVW0-F1
#
_cell.length_a   1.000
_cell.length_b   1.000
_cell.length_c   1.000
_cell.angle_alpha   90.00
_cell.angle_beta   90.00
_cell.angle_gamma   90.00
#
_symmetry.space_group_name_H-M   'P 1'
#
loop_
_entity.id
_entity.type
_entity.pdbx_description
1 polymer ?
#
loop_
_entity_poly.entity_id
_entity_poly.type
_entity_poly.pdbx_seq_one_letter_code
_entity_poly.pdbx_strand_id
1 'polypeptide(L)'
;MSTDAEPVVVYGDTPGDVATILGALHAQTNIATSEHETRLDRLVACSLDLDEGDALLLEELAGGAHARSIRTPAHFFAALNQAIVELRLSPLFCSSTQGEFHRSICPAAYNERSGEHHPVEMAEWRATFRAMAPEQQMIAATIVWMYRSGADSIWLRRVPCTWQASEALRYMHDAGCLHIWLRLVARFPGW
;
A
#
# COMPACT_ATOMS: atom_id res chain seq x y z
N MET A 1 46.53 -19.44 26.62
CA MET A 1 45.95 -18.95 25.34
C MET A 1 44.50 -19.38 25.35
N SER A 2 43.61 -18.53 25.86
CA SER A 2 42.16 -18.72 25.73
C SER A 2 41.75 -18.16 24.38
N THR A 3 41.16 -19.00 23.55
CA THR A 3 40.50 -18.59 22.31
C THR A 3 39.08 -18.22 22.70
N ASP A 4 38.81 -16.91 22.81
CA ASP A 4 37.44 -16.40 22.92
C ASP A 4 36.71 -16.72 21.61
N ALA A 5 35.70 -17.57 21.71
CA ALA A 5 34.74 -17.78 20.64
C ALA A 5 33.69 -16.66 20.75
N GLU A 6 33.68 -15.74 19.78
CA GLU A 6 32.60 -14.76 19.66
C GLU A 6 31.27 -15.48 19.41
N PRO A 7 30.17 -15.02 20.03
CA PRO A 7 28.86 -15.59 19.79
C PRO A 7 28.36 -15.17 18.40
N VAL A 8 28.15 -16.17 17.54
CA VAL A 8 27.39 -16.00 16.29
C VAL A 8 25.95 -15.64 16.67
N VAL A 9 25.59 -14.38 16.49
CA VAL A 9 24.20 -13.92 16.63
C VAL A 9 23.43 -14.48 15.44
N VAL A 10 22.68 -15.57 15.68
CA VAL A 10 21.67 -16.06 14.75
C VAL A 10 20.50 -15.09 14.83
N TYR A 11 20.34 -14.24 13.80
CA TYR A 11 19.12 -13.44 13.63
C TYR A 11 17.95 -14.41 13.47
N GLY A 12 17.11 -14.48 14.50
CA GLY A 12 15.86 -15.21 14.45
C GLY A 12 14.95 -14.59 13.40
N ASP A 13 14.40 -15.44 12.55
CA ASP A 13 13.33 -15.14 11.59
C ASP A 13 12.15 -14.55 12.38
N THR A 14 12.09 -13.22 12.41
CA THR A 14 11.08 -12.50 13.18
C THR A 14 9.86 -12.40 12.27
N PRO A 15 8.68 -12.91 12.66
CA PRO A 15 7.46 -12.71 11.88
C PRO A 15 7.26 -11.19 11.70
N GLY A 16 7.45 -10.71 10.47
CA GLY A 16 7.52 -9.27 10.16
C GLY A 16 8.81 -8.81 9.46
N ASP A 17 9.80 -9.67 9.25
CA ASP A 17 10.96 -9.34 8.42
C ASP A 17 10.52 -9.02 6.98
N VAL A 18 11.05 -7.93 6.42
CA VAL A 18 10.74 -7.42 5.08
C VAL A 18 11.02 -8.48 4.01
N ALA A 19 12.07 -9.30 4.22
CA ALA A 19 12.39 -10.42 3.33
C ALA A 19 11.29 -11.49 3.32
N THR A 20 10.74 -11.83 4.48
CA THR A 20 9.64 -12.79 4.61
C THR A 20 8.35 -12.26 3.97
N ILE A 21 8.06 -10.97 4.15
CA ILE A 21 6.90 -10.29 3.52
C ILE A 21 7.06 -10.23 2.00
N LEU A 22 8.25 -9.85 1.51
CA LEU A 22 8.55 -9.83 0.08
C LEU A 22 8.44 -11.21 -0.53
N GLY A 23 9.04 -12.23 0.10
CA GLY A 23 9.00 -13.60 -0.38
C GLY A 23 7.57 -14.15 -0.42
N ALA A 24 6.76 -13.89 0.60
CA ALA A 24 5.35 -14.25 0.63
C ALA A 24 4.59 -13.58 -0.54
N LEU A 25 4.72 -12.26 -0.68
CA LEU A 25 4.07 -11.51 -1.76
C LEU A 25 4.53 -11.98 -3.15
N HIS A 26 5.81 -12.26 -3.35
CA HIS A 26 6.34 -12.74 -4.61
C HIS A 26 5.88 -14.15 -4.97
N ALA A 27 5.85 -15.06 -3.99
CA ALA A 27 5.34 -16.42 -4.19
C ALA A 27 3.86 -16.42 -4.61
N GLN A 28 3.09 -15.44 -4.13
CA GLN A 28 1.65 -15.33 -4.37
C GLN A 28 1.30 -14.64 -5.68
N THR A 29 2.11 -13.65 -6.09
CA THR A 29 1.77 -12.75 -7.19
C THR A 29 2.16 -13.26 -8.59
N ASN A 30 2.73 -14.46 -8.73
CA ASN A 30 3.25 -15.02 -9.99
C ASN A 30 4.13 -14.02 -10.78
N ILE A 31 4.83 -13.12 -10.08
CA ILE A 31 5.66 -12.11 -10.73
C ILE A 31 6.91 -12.81 -11.29
N ALA A 32 7.00 -12.88 -12.62
CA ALA A 32 8.13 -13.48 -13.34
C ALA A 32 9.45 -12.68 -13.19
N THR A 33 9.36 -11.45 -12.66
CA THR A 33 10.49 -10.54 -12.43
C THR A 33 11.09 -10.79 -11.05
N SER A 34 12.41 -10.66 -10.92
CA SER A 34 13.09 -10.86 -9.64
C SER A 34 12.62 -9.84 -8.57
N GLU A 35 12.69 -10.22 -7.30
CA GLU A 35 12.35 -9.35 -6.15
C GLU A 35 13.07 -7.98 -6.16
N HIS A 36 14.26 -7.95 -6.75
CA HIS A 36 15.09 -6.76 -6.86
C HIS A 36 14.71 -5.85 -8.05
N GLU A 37 13.86 -6.31 -8.96
CA GLU A 37 13.47 -5.58 -10.16
C GLU A 37 11.96 -5.25 -10.18
N THR A 38 11.18 -5.86 -9.28
CA THR A 38 9.76 -5.55 -9.13
C THR A 38 9.57 -4.12 -8.65
N ARG A 39 8.76 -3.36 -9.37
CA ARG A 39 8.32 -2.03 -8.95
C ARG A 39 7.11 -2.12 -8.03
N LEU A 40 6.98 -1.16 -7.12
CA LEU A 40 5.87 -1.13 -6.16
C LEU A 40 4.49 -1.07 -6.85
N ASP A 41 4.35 -0.34 -7.96
CA ASP A 41 3.09 -0.27 -8.71
C ASP A 41 2.66 -1.64 -9.27
N ARG A 42 3.63 -2.43 -9.76
CA ARG A 42 3.39 -3.80 -10.22
C ARG A 42 3.04 -4.72 -9.07
N LEU A 43 3.75 -4.61 -7.95
CA LEU A 43 3.45 -5.38 -6.76
C LEU A 43 2.00 -5.13 -6.31
N VAL A 44 1.60 -3.86 -6.16
CA VAL A 44 0.23 -3.48 -5.80
C VAL A 44 -0.79 -4.03 -6.80
N ALA A 45 -0.52 -3.90 -8.10
CA ALA A 45 -1.41 -4.42 -9.14
C ALA A 45 -1.62 -5.93 -9.03
N CYS A 46 -0.56 -6.71 -8.81
CA CYS A 46 -0.70 -8.15 -8.60
C CYS A 46 -1.38 -8.49 -7.26
N SER A 47 -1.21 -7.66 -6.24
CA SER A 47 -1.88 -7.86 -4.96
C SER A 47 -3.40 -7.57 -4.99
N LEU A 48 -3.92 -6.99 -6.07
CA LEU A 48 -5.37 -6.81 -6.22
C LEU A 48 -6.10 -8.16 -6.39
N ASP A 49 -5.41 -9.17 -6.92
CA ASP A 49 -5.96 -10.50 -7.25
C ASP A 49 -5.65 -11.58 -6.20
N LEU A 50 -5.22 -11.19 -4.98
CA LEU A 50 -4.95 -12.15 -3.90
C LEU A 50 -6.19 -12.96 -3.52
N ASP A 51 -6.00 -14.26 -3.27
CA ASP A 51 -7.03 -15.11 -2.72
C ASP A 51 -7.23 -14.87 -1.21
N GLU A 52 -8.26 -15.49 -0.61
CA GLU A 52 -8.57 -15.32 0.82
C GLU A 52 -7.44 -15.83 1.73
N GLY A 53 -6.72 -16.88 1.34
CA GLY A 53 -5.61 -17.43 2.11
C GLY A 53 -4.42 -16.47 2.14
N ASP A 54 -4.08 -15.92 0.98
CA ASP A 54 -3.02 -14.93 0.86
C ASP A 54 -3.34 -13.64 1.61
N ALA A 55 -4.59 -13.20 1.55
CA ALA A 55 -5.06 -12.05 2.31
C ALA A 55 -4.91 -12.26 3.82
N LEU A 56 -5.27 -13.45 4.32
CA LEU A 56 -5.13 -13.78 5.74
C LEU A 56 -3.66 -13.78 6.20
N LEU A 57 -2.75 -14.29 5.37
CA LEU A 57 -1.31 -14.25 5.65
C LEU A 57 -0.81 -12.80 5.78
N LEU A 58 -1.21 -11.91 4.87
CA LEU A 58 -0.82 -10.50 4.95
C LEU A 58 -1.43 -9.78 6.16
N GLU A 59 -2.65 -10.13 6.56
CA GLU A 59 -3.28 -9.59 7.77
C GLU A 59 -2.56 -10.06 9.04
N GLU A 60 -2.13 -11.32 9.10
CA GLU A 60 -1.31 -11.85 10.19
C GLU A 60 0.04 -11.13 10.29
N LEU A 61 0.72 -10.93 9.15
CA LEU A 61 1.96 -10.16 9.07
C LEU A 61 1.77 -8.68 9.46
N ALA A 62 0.56 -8.13 9.28
CA ALA A 62 0.18 -6.80 9.76
C ALA A 62 -0.18 -6.74 11.25
N GLY A 63 -0.03 -7.85 11.99
CA GLY A 63 -0.38 -7.98 13.40
C GLY A 63 -1.89 -8.05 13.66
N GLY A 64 -2.70 -8.36 12.64
CA GLY A 64 -4.14 -8.51 12.73
C GLY A 64 -4.56 -9.83 13.38
N ALA A 65 -5.74 -9.83 14.01
CA ALA A 65 -6.37 -11.06 14.48
C ALA A 65 -7.07 -11.77 13.31
N HIS A 66 -7.03 -13.10 13.29
CA HIS A 66 -7.74 -13.93 12.31
C HIS A 66 -9.25 -13.70 12.39
N ALA A 67 -9.79 -12.86 11.51
CA ALA A 67 -11.22 -12.70 11.33
C ALA A 67 -11.70 -13.52 10.12
N ARG A 68 -12.90 -14.09 10.21
CA ARG A 68 -13.56 -14.68 9.03
C ARG A 68 -13.96 -13.54 8.08
N SER A 69 -13.55 -13.64 6.81
CA SER A 69 -13.84 -12.67 5.75
C SER A 69 -13.29 -11.27 6.02
N ILE A 70 -11.99 -11.11 5.80
CA ILE A 70 -11.33 -9.80 5.97
C ILE A 70 -11.52 -8.88 4.76
N ARG A 71 -11.79 -9.45 3.57
CA ARG A 71 -11.98 -8.74 2.30
C ARG A 71 -13.41 -8.25 2.09
N THR A 72 -13.98 -7.56 3.08
CA THR A 72 -15.29 -6.89 2.92
C THR A 72 -15.12 -5.40 2.63
N PRO A 73 -16.06 -4.77 1.88
CA PRO A 73 -16.02 -3.33 1.66
C PRO A 73 -15.93 -2.50 2.96
N ALA A 74 -16.58 -2.94 4.03
CA ALA A 74 -16.54 -2.27 5.32
C ALA A 74 -15.16 -2.37 6.00
N HIS A 75 -14.53 -3.55 5.97
CA HIS A 75 -13.19 -3.74 6.53
C HIS A 75 -12.12 -2.97 5.75
N PHE A 76 -12.24 -2.91 4.43
CA PHE A 76 -11.39 -2.08 3.60
C PHE A 76 -11.58 -0.60 3.88
N PHE A 77 -12.82 -0.12 3.93
CA PHE A 77 -13.11 1.29 4.26
C PHE A 77 -12.54 1.68 5.63
N ALA A 78 -12.62 0.81 6.63
CA ALA A 78 -12.00 1.04 7.93
C ALA A 78 -10.46 1.16 7.83
N ALA A 79 -9.81 0.25 7.09
CA ALA A 79 -8.36 0.31 6.87
C ALA A 79 -7.93 1.56 6.06
N LEU A 80 -8.73 1.95 5.06
CA LEU A 80 -8.50 3.14 4.25
C LEU A 80 -8.59 4.42 5.08
N ASN A 81 -9.62 4.56 5.93
CA ASN A 81 -9.72 5.69 6.84
C ASN A 81 -8.58 5.72 7.85
N GLN A 82 -8.21 4.56 8.40
CA GLN A 82 -7.08 4.45 9.32
C GLN A 82 -5.79 4.97 8.66
N ALA A 83 -5.48 4.50 7.45
CA ALA A 83 -4.31 4.94 6.70
C ALA A 83 -4.32 6.46 6.44
N ILE A 84 -5.47 7.01 6.03
CA ILE A 84 -5.61 8.45 5.74
C ILE A 84 -5.41 9.30 6.99
N VAL A 85 -5.93 8.87 8.14
CA VAL A 85 -5.80 9.60 9.41
C VAL A 85 -4.37 9.50 9.95
N GLU A 86 -3.83 8.28 10.08
CA GLU A 86 -2.52 8.04 10.70
C GLU A 86 -1.39 8.69 9.90
N LEU A 87 -1.47 8.65 8.57
CA LEU A 87 -0.46 9.22 7.68
C LEU A 87 -0.79 10.63 7.20
N ARG A 88 -1.87 11.25 7.72
CA ARG A 88 -2.30 12.62 7.39
C ARG A 88 -2.48 12.85 5.89
N LEU A 89 -3.09 11.89 5.20
CA LEU A 89 -3.31 11.92 3.76
C LEU A 89 -4.59 12.66 3.34
N SER A 90 -5.35 13.20 4.30
CA SER A 90 -6.61 13.92 4.02
C SER A 90 -6.50 15.07 3.00
N PRO A 91 -5.36 15.77 2.81
CA PRO A 91 -5.23 16.75 1.72
C PRO A 91 -5.29 16.15 0.31
N LEU A 92 -5.08 14.84 0.15
CA LEU A 92 -5.06 14.14 -1.14
C LEU A 92 -6.35 13.38 -1.44
N PHE A 93 -7.20 13.15 -0.43
CA PHE A 93 -8.37 12.27 -0.55
C PHE A 93 -9.60 12.93 0.04
N CYS A 94 -10.75 12.83 -0.63
CA CYS A 94 -12.03 13.34 -0.16
C CYS A 94 -13.08 12.23 -0.11
N SER A 95 -14.10 12.44 0.73
CA SER A 95 -15.25 11.53 0.77
C SER A 95 -16.06 11.65 -0.53
N SER A 96 -16.30 10.52 -1.17
CA SER A 96 -17.23 10.40 -2.29
C SER A 96 -18.67 10.48 -1.80
N THR A 97 -19.51 11.11 -2.60
CA THR A 97 -20.97 11.14 -2.39
C THR A 97 -21.72 10.10 -3.21
N GLN A 98 -21.02 9.35 -4.07
CA GLN A 98 -21.62 8.44 -5.06
C GLN A 98 -21.28 6.96 -4.85
N GLY A 99 -20.42 6.65 -3.87
CA GLY A 99 -19.92 5.31 -3.64
C GLY A 99 -20.32 4.70 -2.29
N GLU A 100 -20.92 3.51 -2.29
CA GLU A 100 -21.01 2.70 -1.08
C GLU A 100 -19.62 2.14 -0.69
N PHE A 101 -19.30 2.22 0.61
CA PHE A 101 -18.11 1.67 1.26
C PHE A 101 -16.74 2.06 0.66
N HIS A 102 -16.22 1.29 -0.30
CA HIS A 102 -14.84 1.42 -0.80
C HIS A 102 -14.71 2.44 -1.94
N ARG A 103 -15.84 2.83 -2.55
CA ARG A 103 -15.93 4.02 -3.40
C ARG A 103 -16.15 5.29 -2.57
N SER A 104 -16.35 5.19 -1.25
CA SER A 104 -16.66 6.35 -0.39
C SER A 104 -15.48 7.30 -0.17
N ILE A 105 -14.29 6.98 -0.68
CA ILE A 105 -13.12 7.87 -0.68
C ILE A 105 -12.49 7.82 -2.07
N CYS A 106 -12.25 8.99 -2.65
CA CYS A 106 -11.55 9.13 -3.91
C CYS A 106 -10.38 10.11 -3.80
N PRO A 107 -9.40 10.04 -4.71
CA PRO A 107 -8.42 11.11 -4.84
C PRO A 107 -9.13 12.44 -5.11
N ALA A 108 -8.73 13.50 -4.39
CA ALA A 108 -9.25 14.85 -4.59
C ALA A 108 -8.89 15.40 -5.99
N ALA A 109 -9.38 16.60 -6.32
CA ALA A 109 -9.23 17.23 -7.63
C ALA A 109 -9.94 16.51 -8.79
N TYR A 110 -11.00 15.77 -8.48
CA TYR A 110 -11.83 15.03 -9.41
C TYR A 110 -13.30 15.20 -9.09
N ASN A 111 -14.09 15.56 -10.10
CA ASN A 111 -15.54 15.53 -9.99
C ASN A 111 -16.05 14.16 -10.44
N GLU A 112 -16.41 13.32 -9.48
CA GLU A 112 -16.90 11.96 -9.73
C GLU A 112 -18.13 11.90 -10.62
N ARG A 113 -18.98 12.93 -10.58
CA ARG A 113 -20.24 12.98 -11.31
C ARG A 113 -20.03 13.30 -12.80
N SER A 114 -19.06 14.15 -13.11
CA SER A 114 -18.78 14.59 -14.49
C SER A 114 -17.58 13.89 -15.11
N GLY A 115 -16.75 13.21 -14.32
CA GLY A 115 -15.49 12.66 -14.78
C GLY A 115 -14.43 13.73 -15.09
N GLU A 116 -14.66 14.99 -14.72
CA GLU A 116 -13.76 16.10 -15.03
C GLU A 116 -12.65 16.25 -13.98
N HIS A 117 -11.47 16.60 -14.49
CA HIS A 117 -10.32 17.00 -13.69
C HIS A 117 -10.15 18.51 -13.77
N HIS A 118 -10.06 19.18 -12.62
CA HIS A 118 -9.78 20.61 -12.58
C HIS A 118 -8.25 20.83 -12.60
N PRO A 119 -7.68 21.47 -13.64
CA PRO A 119 -6.22 21.54 -13.79
C PRO A 119 -5.49 22.22 -12.62
N VAL A 120 -6.12 23.21 -11.98
CA VAL A 120 -5.58 23.93 -10.82
C VAL A 120 -5.53 23.02 -9.60
N GLU A 121 -6.65 22.39 -9.26
CA GLU A 121 -6.74 21.43 -8.14
C GLU A 121 -5.80 20.25 -8.35
N MET A 122 -5.64 19.77 -9.59
CA MET A 122 -4.67 18.74 -9.94
C MET A 122 -3.21 19.18 -9.77
N ALA A 123 -2.91 20.46 -9.98
CA ALA A 123 -1.57 21.00 -9.74
C ALA A 123 -1.29 21.09 -8.23
N GLU A 124 -2.28 21.52 -7.45
CA GLU A 124 -2.22 21.57 -5.98
C GLU A 124 -2.09 20.16 -5.38
N TRP A 125 -2.90 19.19 -5.83
CA TRP A 125 -2.80 17.79 -5.41
C TRP A 125 -1.37 17.26 -5.59
N ARG A 126 -0.76 17.50 -6.77
CA ARG A 126 0.62 17.07 -7.05
C ARG A 126 1.66 17.84 -6.24
N ALA A 127 1.44 19.12 -5.95
CA ALA A 127 2.32 19.90 -5.09
C ALA A 127 2.31 19.34 -3.66
N THR A 128 1.12 19.09 -3.13
CA THR A 128 0.92 18.45 -1.83
C THR A 128 1.56 17.08 -1.78
N PHE A 129 1.35 16.22 -2.78
CA PHE A 129 1.98 14.91 -2.87
C PHE A 129 3.51 15.00 -2.83
N ARG A 130 4.12 15.90 -3.61
CA ARG A 130 5.59 16.07 -3.62
C ARG A 130 6.17 16.59 -2.30
N ALA A 131 5.37 17.28 -1.50
CA ALA A 131 5.78 17.81 -0.20
C ALA A 131 5.69 16.76 0.93
N MET A 132 5.02 15.64 0.70
CA MET A 132 4.91 14.55 1.67
C MET A 132 6.21 13.78 1.85
N ALA A 133 6.37 13.14 3.00
CA ALA A 133 7.45 12.20 3.26
C ALA A 133 7.37 10.97 2.32
N PRO A 134 8.49 10.29 2.03
CA PRO A 134 8.50 9.18 1.06
C PRO A 134 7.48 8.07 1.36
N GLU A 135 7.33 7.66 2.61
CA GLU A 135 6.37 6.65 3.04
C GLU A 135 4.92 7.09 2.82
N GLN A 136 4.61 8.36 3.08
CA GLN A 136 3.29 8.93 2.80
C GLN A 136 2.99 8.93 1.30
N GLN A 137 3.99 9.24 0.47
CA GLN A 137 3.86 9.18 -0.99
C GLN A 137 3.58 7.75 -1.48
N MET A 138 4.26 6.74 -0.91
CA MET A 138 4.08 5.33 -1.28
C MET A 138 2.67 4.82 -0.92
N ILE A 139 2.17 5.17 0.27
CA ILE A 139 0.80 4.79 0.68
C ILE A 139 -0.24 5.54 -0.16
N ALA A 140 -0.06 6.85 -0.36
CA ALA A 140 -0.97 7.61 -1.21
C ALA A 140 -1.01 7.08 -2.65
N ALA A 141 0.15 6.74 -3.23
CA ALA A 141 0.21 6.14 -4.56
C ALA A 141 -0.47 4.75 -4.60
N THR A 142 -0.29 3.93 -3.56
CA THR A 142 -0.98 2.65 -3.41
C THR A 142 -2.50 2.81 -3.45
N ILE A 143 -3.05 3.76 -2.68
CA ILE A 143 -4.50 4.04 -2.67
C ILE A 143 -4.97 4.49 -4.06
N VAL A 144 -4.20 5.31 -4.78
CA VAL A 144 -4.53 5.74 -6.14
C VAL A 144 -4.53 4.56 -7.11
N TRP A 145 -3.54 3.67 -7.06
CA TRP A 145 -3.49 2.48 -7.92
C TRP A 145 -4.64 1.51 -7.62
N MET A 146 -4.99 1.34 -6.34
CA MET A 146 -6.18 0.59 -5.94
C MET A 146 -7.42 1.23 -6.53
N TYR A 147 -7.66 2.54 -6.33
CA TYR A 147 -8.80 3.29 -6.89
C TYR A 147 -8.94 3.14 -8.41
N ARG A 148 -7.82 3.00 -9.12
CA ARG A 148 -7.77 2.90 -10.58
C ARG A 148 -7.78 1.47 -11.11
N SER A 149 -7.62 0.47 -10.25
CA SER A 149 -7.38 -0.92 -10.64
C SER A 149 -6.18 -1.05 -11.59
N GLY A 150 -5.11 -0.29 -11.34
CA GLY A 150 -3.91 -0.35 -12.18
C GLY A 150 -3.14 0.96 -12.30
N ALA A 151 -2.37 1.07 -13.39
CA ALA A 151 -1.51 2.22 -13.64
C ALA A 151 -2.29 3.53 -13.75
N ASP A 152 -1.75 4.58 -13.13
CA ASP A 152 -2.37 5.89 -13.13
C ASP A 152 -1.60 6.88 -14.04
N SER A 153 -2.35 7.58 -14.90
CA SER A 153 -1.86 8.66 -15.78
C SER A 153 -2.47 10.04 -15.45
N ILE A 154 -3.29 10.12 -14.41
CA ILE A 154 -4.04 11.30 -13.98
C ILE A 154 -3.35 11.93 -12.78
N TRP A 155 -3.34 11.30 -11.61
CA TRP A 155 -2.81 11.90 -10.38
C TRP A 155 -1.29 11.77 -10.29
N LEU A 156 -0.78 10.56 -10.47
CA LEU A 156 0.63 10.23 -10.35
C LEU A 156 1.48 10.66 -11.56
N ARG A 157 0.90 11.44 -12.47
CA ARG A 157 1.65 12.02 -13.59
C ARG A 157 2.64 13.08 -13.11
N ARG A 158 3.92 12.93 -13.48
CA ARG A 158 5.03 13.86 -13.18
C ARG A 158 5.28 14.05 -11.68
N VAL A 159 4.99 13.04 -10.87
CA VAL A 159 5.44 12.95 -9.48
C VAL A 159 6.30 11.69 -9.30
N PRO A 160 7.15 11.61 -8.26
CA PRO A 160 7.89 10.39 -7.97
C PRO A 160 6.94 9.24 -7.68
N CYS A 161 7.01 8.16 -8.45
CA CYS A 161 6.20 6.95 -8.24
C CYS A 161 6.87 5.67 -8.78
N THR A 162 8.19 5.70 -8.95
CA THR A 162 8.97 4.61 -9.57
C THR A 162 9.89 3.95 -8.55
N TRP A 163 9.31 3.45 -7.46
CA TRP A 163 10.07 2.77 -6.40
C TRP A 163 10.21 1.29 -6.69
N GLN A 164 11.38 0.72 -6.37
CA GLN A 164 11.50 -0.73 -6.25
C GLN A 164 10.67 -1.19 -5.05
N ALA A 165 9.98 -2.32 -5.21
CA ALA A 165 9.10 -2.86 -4.19
C ALA A 165 9.86 -3.17 -2.90
N SER A 166 11.04 -3.81 -3.03
CA SER A 166 11.88 -4.15 -1.87
C SER A 166 12.35 -2.93 -1.09
N GLU A 167 12.80 -1.89 -1.80
CA GLU A 167 13.20 -0.63 -1.18
C GLU A 167 12.00 0.07 -0.53
N ALA A 168 10.85 0.10 -1.19
CA ALA A 168 9.64 0.73 -0.66
C ALA A 168 9.14 0.04 0.61
N LEU A 169 9.07 -1.30 0.63
CA LEU A 169 8.65 -2.06 1.81
C LEU A 169 9.63 -1.88 2.97
N ARG A 170 10.94 -1.84 2.70
CA ARG A 170 11.95 -1.52 3.72
C ARG A 170 11.78 -0.10 4.26
N TYR A 171 11.59 0.89 3.39
CA TYR A 171 11.33 2.27 3.82
C TYR A 171 10.07 2.37 4.70
N MET A 172 8.98 1.70 4.31
CA MET A 172 7.75 1.68 5.11
C MET A 172 7.93 0.92 6.44
N HIS A 173 8.77 -0.12 6.46
CA HIS A 173 9.12 -0.82 7.69
C HIS A 173 9.88 0.11 8.65
N ASP A 174 10.93 0.76 8.15
CA ASP A 174 11.78 1.66 8.94
C ASP A 174 11.01 2.91 9.42
N ALA A 175 10.04 3.38 8.62
CA ALA A 175 9.11 4.44 9.01
C ALA A 175 7.98 3.97 9.95
N GLY A 176 7.89 2.66 10.23
CA GLY A 176 6.90 2.06 11.13
C GLY A 176 5.48 1.96 10.55
N CYS A 177 5.29 2.15 9.24
CA CYS A 177 3.98 2.17 8.59
C CYS A 177 3.70 0.97 7.65
N LEU A 178 4.63 0.00 7.55
CA LEU A 178 4.44 -1.18 6.69
C LEU A 178 3.16 -1.97 7.02
N HIS A 179 2.82 -2.08 8.30
CA HIS A 179 1.60 -2.76 8.74
C HIS A 179 0.32 -2.08 8.21
N ILE A 180 0.33 -0.76 8.02
CA ILE A 180 -0.78 0.01 7.42
C ILE A 180 -0.92 -0.40 5.96
N TRP A 181 0.19 -0.47 5.21
CA TRP A 181 0.20 -0.89 3.81
C TRP A 181 -0.31 -2.32 3.65
N LEU A 182 0.21 -3.26 4.46
CA LEU A 182 -0.21 -4.66 4.43
C LEU A 182 -1.70 -4.81 4.65
N ARG A 183 -2.25 -4.08 5.64
CA ARG A 183 -3.68 -4.12 5.96
C ARG A 183 -4.55 -3.55 4.82
N LEU A 184 -4.09 -2.50 4.13
CA LEU A 184 -4.79 -1.97 2.95
C LEU A 184 -4.88 -3.03 1.85
N VAL A 185 -3.76 -3.67 1.55
CA VAL A 185 -3.66 -4.69 0.50
C VAL A 185 -4.47 -5.94 0.86
N ALA A 186 -4.31 -6.46 2.08
CA ALA A 186 -4.97 -7.67 2.57
C ALA A 186 -6.50 -7.53 2.54
N ARG A 187 -7.04 -6.35 2.85
CA ARG A 187 -8.48 -6.14 2.98
C ARG A 187 -9.16 -5.66 1.70
N PHE A 188 -8.39 -5.37 0.65
CA PHE A 188 -8.93 -4.88 -0.61
C PHE A 188 -9.93 -5.90 -1.21
N PRO A 189 -11.22 -5.58 -1.39
CA PRO A 189 -12.24 -6.56 -1.77
C PRO A 189 -12.36 -6.77 -3.29
N GLY A 190 -11.59 -6.05 -4.11
CA GLY A 190 -11.86 -5.89 -5.54
C GLY A 190 -12.81 -4.72 -5.84
N TRP A 191 -13.11 -4.51 -7.13
CA TRP A 191 -14.04 -3.49 -7.64
C TRP A 191 -15.27 -4.09 -8.31
#